data_AF-A0AAE3N201-F1
#
_entry.id   AF-A0AAE3N201-F1
#
_cell.length_a   1.000
_cell.length_b   1.000
_cell.length_c   1.000
_cell.angle_alpha   90.00
_cell.angle_beta   90.00
_cell.angle_gamma   90.00
#
_symmetry.space_group_name_H-M   'P 1'
#
loop_
_entity.id
_entity.type
_entity.pdbx_description
1 polymer ?
#
loop_
_entity_poly.entity_id
_entity_poly.type
_entity_poly.pdbx_seq_one_letter_code
_entity_poly.pdbx_strand_id
1 'polypeptide(L)' 'MNSIRSLFLGLLSIAVIAGTVLLTASFVALMAGLAAVTLIARALIPANRRAPIYARARKSDEIRVWNDGRGTIIDQ' A
#
# COMPACT_ATOMS: atom_id res chain seq x y z
N MET A 1 47.75 16.77 -31.56
CA MET A 1 46.31 17.10 -31.33
C MET A 1 45.45 15.90 -30.90
N ASN A 2 45.88 14.65 -31.09
CA ASN A 2 45.05 13.48 -30.76
C ASN A 2 44.99 13.16 -29.26
N SER A 3 46.11 13.32 -28.53
CA SER A 3 46.19 12.97 -27.10
C SER A 3 45.34 13.86 -26.19
N ILE A 4 45.18 15.14 -26.52
CA ILE A 4 44.32 16.06 -25.78
C ILE A 4 42.84 15.70 -26.00
N ARG A 5 42.46 15.43 -27.26
CA ARG A 5 41.09 15.03 -27.61
C ARG A 5 40.69 13.72 -26.94
N SER A 6 41.57 12.72 -26.90
CA SER A 6 41.31 11.47 -26.18
C SER A 6 41.16 11.66 -24.68
N LEU A 7 41.92 12.58 -24.08
CA LEU A 7 41.81 12.91 -22.66
C LEU A 7 40.46 13.56 -22.33
N PHE A 8 40.02 14.53 -23.14
CA PHE A 8 38.70 15.15 -23.00
C PHE A 8 37.56 14.14 -23.19
N LEU A 9 37.67 13.25 -24.17
CA LEU A 9 36.67 12.19 -24.39
C LEU A 9 36.61 11.21 -23.21
N GLY A 10 37.76 10.86 -22.64
CA GLY A 10 37.84 10.03 -21.43
C GLY A 10 37.15 10.70 -20.23
N LEU A 11 37.49 11.96 -19.96
CA LEU A 11 36.86 12.74 -18.89
C LEU A 11 35.36 12.93 -19.10
N LEU A 12 34.93 13.18 -20.34
CA LEU A 12 33.51 13.30 -20.67
C LEU A 12 32.76 12.00 -20.39
N SER A 13 33.31 10.85 -20.75
CA SER A 13 32.67 9.56 -20.49
C SER A 13 32.49 9.30 -19.00
N ILE A 14 33.50 9.60 -18.19
CA ILE A 14 33.44 9.49 -16.72
C ILE A 14 32.37 10.44 -16.17
N ALA A 15 32.34 11.69 -16.64
CA ALA A 15 31.36 12.68 -16.22
C ALA A 15 29.92 12.24 -16.55
N VAL A 16 29.69 11.64 -17.73
CA VAL A 16 28.39 11.10 -18.12
C VAL A 16 27.98 9.96 -17.19
N ILE A 17 28.88 9.00 -16.93
CA ILE A 17 28.59 7.87 -16.02
C ILE A 17 28.28 8.39 -14.62
N ALA A 18 29.13 9.24 -14.05
CA ALA A 18 28.91 9.85 -12.74
C ALA A 18 27.58 10.63 -12.69
N GLY A 19 27.27 11.37 -13.75
CA GLY A 19 26.01 12.10 -13.88
C GLY A 19 24.81 11.18 -13.88
N THR A 20 24.84 10.07 -14.62
CA THR A 20 23.75 9.08 -14.62
C THR A 20 23.56 8.43 -13.26
N VAL A 21 24.64 8.06 -12.57
CA VAL A 21 24.57 7.47 -11.22
C VAL A 21 23.96 8.46 -10.24
N LEU A 22 24.41 9.72 -10.25
CA LEU A 22 23.90 10.75 -9.35
C LEU A 22 22.42 11.06 -9.63
N LEU A 23 22.03 11.11 -10.90
CA LEU A 23 20.64 11.29 -11.31
C LEU A 23 19.76 10.15 -10.81
N THR A 24 20.17 8.90 -11.02
CA THR A 24 19.44 7.72 -10.54
C THR A 24 19.34 7.73 -9.01
N ALA A 25 20.43 8.01 -8.30
CA ALA A 25 20.43 8.12 -6.85
C ALA A 25 19.46 9.21 -6.36
N SER A 26 19.40 10.35 -7.05
CA SER A 26 18.46 11.43 -6.74
C SER A 26 17.00 10.99 -6.88
N PHE A 27 16.65 10.29 -7.97
CA PHE A 27 15.30 9.74 -8.16
C PHE A 27 14.93 8.74 -7.05
N VAL A 28 15.84 7.85 -6.69
CA VAL A 28 15.63 6.88 -5.60
C VAL A 28 15.40 7.62 -4.28
N ALA A 29 16.25 8.60 -3.96
CA ALA A 29 16.12 9.40 -2.75
C ALA A 29 14.79 10.18 -2.71
N LEU A 30 14.35 10.72 -3.85
CA LEU A 30 13.07 11.42 -3.97
C LEU A 30 11.89 10.47 -3.72
N MET A 31 11.90 9.28 -4.31
CA MET A 31 10.85 8.28 -4.10
C MET A 31 10.82 7.77 -2.65
N ALA A 32 11.99 7.51 -2.07
CA ALA A 32 12.12 7.14 -0.66
C ALA A 32 11.61 8.26 0.26
N GLY A 33 11.94 9.52 -0.04
CA GLY A 33 11.47 10.69 0.70
C GLY A 33 9.95 10.83 0.64
N LEU A 34 9.34 10.71 -0.54
CA LEU A 34 7.89 10.74 -0.69
C LEU A 34 7.20 9.59 0.08
N ALA A 35 7.74 8.38 -0.02
CA ALA A 35 7.25 7.23 0.75
C ALA A 35 7.34 7.47 2.27
N ALA A 36 8.46 8.02 2.75
CA ALA A 36 8.63 8.33 4.17
C ALA A 36 7.64 9.41 4.63
N VAL A 37 7.51 10.51 3.88
CA VAL A 37 6.58 11.61 4.21
C VAL A 37 5.13 11.12 4.24
N THR A 38 4.71 10.33 3.26
CA THR A 38 3.34 9.78 3.22
C THR A 38 3.07 8.83 4.38
N LEU A 39 4.05 8.03 4.79
CA LEU A 39 3.92 7.12 5.91
C LEU A 39 3.86 7.87 7.25
N ILE A 40 4.68 8.91 7.42
CA ILE A 40 4.63 9.82 8.57
C ILE A 40 3.26 10.51 8.63
N ALA A 41 2.81 11.09 7.52
CA ALA A 41 1.50 11.73 7.44
C ALA A 41 0.37 10.76 7.84
N ARG A 42 0.40 9.53 7.32
CA ARG A 42 -0.56 8.48 7.68
C ARG A 42 -0.50 8.11 9.16
N ALA A 43 0.68 8.07 9.77
CA ALA A 43 0.84 7.77 11.19
C ALA A 43 0.29 8.88 12.09
N LEU A 44 0.37 10.13 11.65
CA LEU A 44 -0.15 11.30 12.37
C LEU A 44 -1.66 11.50 12.20
N ILE A 45 -2.24 11.04 11.09
CA ILE A 45 -3.69 11.15 10.86
C ILE A 45 -4.41 10.12 11.74
N PRO A 46 -5.28 10.54 12.69
CA PRO A 46 -6.07 9.60 13.47
C PRO A 46 -6.98 8.81 12.53
N ALA A 47 -6.86 7.48 12.59
CA ALA A 47 -7.72 6.61 11.80
C ALA A 47 -9.18 6.86 12.17
N ASN A 48 -9.99 7.36 11.22
CA ASN A 48 -11.44 7.39 11.35
C ASN A 48 -11.94 5.94 11.26
N ARG A 49 -11.77 5.19 12.35
CA ARG A 49 -12.32 3.84 12.50
C ARG A 49 -13.82 4.01 12.53
N ARG A 50 -14.48 3.93 11.36
CA ARG A 50 -15.92 3.68 11.30
C ARG A 50 -16.16 2.49 12.21
N ALA A 51 -16.97 2.70 13.25
CA ALA A 51 -17.27 1.65 14.21
C ALA A 51 -17.68 0.40 13.40
N PRO A 52 -17.09 -0.78 13.66
CA PRO A 52 -17.48 -1.99 12.96
C PRO A 52 -18.99 -2.15 13.18
N ILE A 53 -19.76 -1.99 12.10
CA ILE A 53 -21.19 -2.27 12.12
C ILE A 53 -21.28 -3.79 12.07
N TYR A 54 -21.25 -4.40 13.25
CA TYR A 54 -21.62 -5.80 13.38
C TYR A 54 -23.06 -5.89 12.91
N ALA A 55 -23.29 -6.62 11.82
CA ALA A 55 -24.62 -7.09 11.50
C ALA A 55 -25.08 -7.88 12.72
N ARG A 56 -25.92 -7.27 13.56
CA ARG A 56 -26.71 -8.02 14.52
C ARG A 56 -27.58 -8.91 13.64
N ALA A 57 -27.20 -10.18 13.51
CA ALA A 57 -28.18 -11.19 13.11
C ALA A 57 -29.34 -10.97 14.07
N ARG A 58 -30.49 -10.54 13.54
CA ARG A 58 -31.74 -10.57 14.29
C ARG A 58 -31.77 -11.98 14.83
N LYS A 59 -31.64 -12.13 16.16
CA LYS A 59 -31.75 -13.41 16.84
C LYS A 59 -32.98 -14.02 16.20
N SER A 60 -32.80 -15.04 15.36
CA SER A 60 -33.94 -15.68 14.71
C SER A 60 -34.79 -16.07 15.90
N ASP A 61 -35.96 -15.42 16.05
CA ASP A 61 -36.89 -15.80 17.09
C ASP A 61 -36.95 -17.31 17.04
N GLU A 62 -36.64 -17.88 18.20
CA GLU A 62 -36.17 -19.24 18.40
C GLU A 62 -37.05 -20.19 17.58
N ILE A 63 -36.56 -20.57 16.39
CA ILE A 63 -37.35 -21.31 15.41
C ILE A 63 -37.78 -22.59 16.10
N ARG A 64 -39.04 -22.66 16.50
CA ARG A 64 -39.54 -23.74 17.33
C ARG A 64 -39.99 -24.84 16.40
N VAL A 65 -39.28 -25.95 16.52
CA VAL A 65 -39.57 -27.16 15.75
C VAL A 65 -40.13 -28.21 16.70
N TRP A 66 -41.35 -28.67 16.43
CA TRP A 66 -41.93 -29.80 17.13
C TRP A 66 -42.71 -30.72 16.19
N ASN A 67 -43.04 -31.92 16.66
CA ASN A 67 -43.78 -32.91 15.90
C ASN A 67 -45.11 -33.20 16.62
N ASP A 68 -46.22 -33.09 15.91
CA ASP A 68 -47.57 -33.30 16.45
C ASP A 68 -48.08 -34.75 16.28
N GLY A 69 -47.22 -35.66 15.81
CA GLY A 69 -47.56 -37.04 15.48
C GLY A 69 -48.16 -37.23 14.09
N ARG A 70 -48.40 -36.14 13.34
CA ARG A 70 -48.83 -36.14 11.93
C ARG A 70 -47.79 -35.51 11.01
N GLY A 71 -46.88 -34.71 11.54
CA GLY A 71 -45.75 -34.14 10.82
C GLY A 71 -44.88 -33.23 11.67
N THR A 72 -43.76 -32.77 11.10
CA THR A 72 -42.89 -31.78 11.75
C THR A 72 -43.34 -30.37 11.40
N ILE A 73 -43.57 -29.56 12.42
CA ILE A 73 -43.98 -28.15 12.31
C ILE A 73 -42.79 -27.29 12.70
N ILE A 74 -42.55 -26.25 11.90
CA ILE A 74 -41.51 -25.25 12.11
C ILE A 74 -42.21 -23.90 12.20
N ASP A 75 -42.15 -23.28 13.37
CA ASP A 75 -42.73 -21.96 13.65
C ASP A 75 -41.62 -20.95 13.96
N GLN A 76 -41.85 -19.68 13.66
CA GLN A 76 -40.91 -18.57 13.90
C GLN A 76 -41.53 -17.50 14.80
#